data_AF-A0A816E4X9-F1
#
_entry.id   AF-A0A816E4X9-F1
#
_cell.length_a   1.000
_cell.length_b   1.000
_cell.length_c   1.000
_cell.angle_alpha   90.00
_cell.angle_beta   90.00
_cell.angle_gamma   90.00
#
_symmetry.space_group_name_H-M   'P 1'
#
loop_
_entity.id
_entity.type
_entity.pdbx_description
1 polymer ?
#
loop_
_entity_poly.entity_id
_entity_poly.type
_entity_poly.pdbx_seq_one_letter_code
_entity_poly.pdbx_strand_id
1 'polypeptide(L)'
;FFLCPILLQILIVAAIPTPTQILSTLLQNDHVKGASVQLVPSIYNLQTIVTYGNNNNTGTLTSLVRYLTNQSATVDLISTDTILTYIQSQYRQTETIFIHKYQIAQGLYNNVTTTSLTFDAFYSTVNYHTAAVSLGVSMTQLYQFYSNSQSKQIITTNQPIITTNSASTSKAADVLLKLFCFDTIPLSLFGFLTTIVAMIFTSLLISIVIKERMNHSKQLQLMCKLPKFIYWFSNVMFDFILCLIICSILTIIIKIAASSTDPLAEVVAFGSMPQTLLFFLVLLLYSCASFPYIYVWSFYIN
;
A
#
# COMPACT_ATOMS: atom_id res chain seq x y z
N PHE A 1 32.10 -11.93 15.98
CA PHE A 1 32.09 -11.64 14.52
C PHE A 1 30.68 -11.65 13.93
N PHE A 2 29.79 -12.59 14.27
CA PHE A 2 28.38 -12.62 13.82
C PHE A 2 27.51 -11.42 14.25
N LEU A 3 27.80 -10.78 15.38
CA LEU A 3 26.97 -9.70 15.94
C LEU A 3 27.09 -8.36 15.19
N CYS A 4 28.26 -8.07 14.63
CA CYS A 4 28.52 -6.81 13.92
C CYS A 4 27.69 -6.63 12.64
N PRO A 5 27.62 -7.61 11.71
CA PRO A 5 26.77 -7.47 10.52
C PRO A 5 25.28 -7.41 10.89
N ILE A 6 24.83 -8.17 11.90
CA ILE A 6 23.44 -8.12 12.37
C ILE A 6 23.10 -6.73 12.94
N LEU A 7 23.99 -6.14 13.74
CA LEU A 7 23.78 -4.84 14.36
C LEU A 7 23.83 -3.70 13.32
N LEU A 8 24.75 -3.79 12.36
CA LEU A 8 24.80 -2.88 11.20
C LEU A 8 23.51 -2.96 10.37
N GLN A 9 23.00 -4.17 10.14
CA GLN A 9 21.81 -4.41 9.34
C GLN A 9 20.53 -3.96 10.06
N ILE A 10 20.44 -4.18 11.38
CA ILE A 10 19.38 -3.61 12.24
C ILE A 10 19.43 -2.08 12.23
N LEU A 11 20.62 -1.48 12.31
CA LEU A 11 20.78 -0.03 12.31
C LEU A 11 20.36 0.58 10.96
N ILE A 12 20.66 -0.09 9.85
CA ILE A 12 20.23 0.31 8.50
C ILE A 12 18.71 0.17 8.35
N VAL A 13 18.11 -0.94 8.81
CA VAL A 13 16.65 -1.15 8.76
C VAL A 13 15.92 -0.15 9.66
N ALA A 14 16.44 0.15 10.85
CA ALA A 14 15.84 1.12 11.77
C ALA A 14 15.97 2.57 11.27
N ALA A 15 16.99 2.87 10.46
CA ALA A 15 17.18 4.19 9.87
C ALA A 15 16.25 4.46 8.67
N ILE A 16 15.74 3.41 8.04
CA ILE A 16 14.84 3.51 6.89
C ILE A 16 13.41 3.35 7.39
N PRO A 17 12.57 4.42 7.36
CA PRO A 17 11.21 4.31 7.82
C PRO A 17 10.46 3.30 6.95
N THR A 18 9.96 2.23 7.56
CA THR A 18 9.19 1.21 6.84
C THR A 18 7.95 1.85 6.22
N PRO A 19 7.39 1.32 5.13
CA PRO A 19 6.12 1.81 4.57
C PRO A 19 5.00 1.86 5.63
N THR A 20 5.04 0.95 6.62
CA THR A 20 4.13 0.94 7.77
C THR A 20 4.42 2.02 8.80
N GLN A 21 5.68 2.44 9.00
CA GLN A 21 6.04 3.59 9.83
C GLN A 21 5.73 4.90 9.14
N ILE A 22 5.93 5.01 7.82
CA ILE A 22 5.48 6.13 7.01
C ILE A 22 3.95 6.20 7.06
N LEU A 23 3.27 5.07 6.86
CA LEU A 23 1.81 5.00 6.96
C LEU A 23 1.33 5.30 8.39
N SER A 24 2.02 4.85 9.44
CA SER A 24 1.61 5.13 10.82
C SER A 24 1.94 6.55 11.27
N THR A 25 3.01 7.17 10.76
CA THR A 25 3.28 8.61 10.95
C THR A 25 2.34 9.48 10.13
N LEU A 26 1.93 9.02 8.94
CA LEU A 26 0.85 9.63 8.17
C LEU A 26 -0.49 9.46 8.90
N LEU A 27 -0.82 8.28 9.44
CA LEU A 27 -2.06 8.01 10.20
C LEU A 27 -2.06 8.58 11.63
N GLN A 28 -0.89 8.88 12.21
CA GLN A 28 -0.74 9.60 13.48
C GLN A 28 -0.95 11.11 13.31
N ASN A 29 -0.90 11.64 12.09
CA ASN A 29 -1.56 12.92 11.85
C ASN A 29 -3.06 12.69 12.03
N ASP A 30 -3.64 13.30 13.06
CA ASP A 30 -5.09 13.27 13.32
C ASP A 30 -5.91 13.71 12.08
N HIS A 31 -5.29 14.44 11.15
CA HIS A 31 -5.85 14.81 9.86
C HIS A 31 -6.04 13.65 8.87
N VAL A 32 -5.29 12.55 8.97
CA VAL A 32 -5.35 11.42 8.02
C VAL A 32 -6.22 10.28 8.53
N LYS A 33 -6.36 10.09 9.85
CA LYS A 33 -7.37 9.18 10.42
C LYS A 33 -8.79 9.57 9.96
N GLY A 34 -9.10 10.86 9.93
CA GLY A 34 -10.35 11.39 9.36
C GLY A 34 -10.46 11.29 7.84
N ALA A 35 -9.36 11.03 7.12
CA ALA A 35 -9.33 10.87 5.67
C ALA A 35 -9.40 9.40 5.20
N SER A 36 -9.38 8.42 6.13
CA SER A 36 -9.58 7.00 5.84
C SER A 36 -11.07 6.63 5.71
N VAL A 37 -11.83 7.47 5.00
CA VAL A 37 -13.22 7.16 4.69
C VAL A 37 -13.23 6.17 3.54
N GLN A 38 -13.84 5.00 3.74
CA GLN A 38 -14.06 4.07 2.64
C GLN A 38 -14.82 4.80 1.53
N LEU A 39 -14.33 4.67 0.29
CA LEU A 39 -15.00 5.22 -0.89
C LEU A 39 -16.34 4.51 -1.06
N VAL A 40 -17.41 5.09 -0.49
CA VAL A 40 -18.77 4.65 -0.75
C VAL A 40 -19.32 5.52 -1.88
N PRO A 41 -19.51 4.99 -3.10
CA PRO A 41 -19.96 5.78 -4.25
C PRO A 41 -21.32 6.45 -4.03
N SER A 42 -22.15 5.90 -3.13
CA SER A 42 -23.44 6.47 -2.78
C SER A 42 -23.36 7.83 -2.08
N ILE A 43 -22.22 8.18 -1.47
CA ILE A 43 -22.04 9.48 -0.82
C ILE A 43 -21.98 10.62 -1.85
N TYR A 44 -21.54 10.31 -3.07
CA TYR A 44 -21.47 11.25 -4.18
C TYR A 44 -22.77 11.28 -5.02
N ASN A 45 -23.78 10.49 -4.65
CA ASN A 45 -25.06 10.48 -5.33
C ASN A 45 -25.87 11.74 -4.98
N LEU A 46 -26.81 12.12 -5.85
CA LEU A 46 -27.67 13.32 -5.76
C LEU A 46 -28.48 13.47 -4.44
N GLN A 47 -28.39 12.51 -3.52
CA GLN A 47 -29.31 12.36 -2.40
C GLN A 47 -29.21 13.46 -1.34
N THR A 48 -28.07 14.13 -1.18
CA THR A 48 -27.91 15.25 -0.23
C THR A 48 -27.00 16.32 -0.81
N ILE A 49 -27.58 17.42 -1.28
CA ILE A 49 -26.82 18.58 -1.79
C ILE A 49 -27.27 19.79 -1.00
N VAL A 50 -26.33 20.37 -0.25
CA VAL A 50 -26.59 21.60 0.49
C VAL A 50 -26.54 22.76 -0.50
N THR A 51 -27.63 23.51 -0.62
CA THR A 51 -27.71 24.65 -1.54
C THR A 51 -27.89 25.94 -0.76
N TYR A 52 -27.08 26.93 -1.08
CA TYR A 52 -27.19 28.28 -0.57
C TYR A 52 -27.59 29.24 -1.68
N GLY A 53 -28.45 30.20 -1.37
CA GLY A 53 -28.65 31.33 -2.25
C GLY A 53 -28.91 32.60 -1.46
N ASN A 54 -28.27 33.67 -1.91
CA ASN A 54 -28.41 34.98 -1.29
C ASN A 54 -29.84 35.52 -1.50
N ASN A 55 -30.46 36.06 -0.44
CA ASN A 55 -31.87 36.47 -0.30
C ASN A 55 -32.41 37.45 -1.37
N ASN A 56 -31.58 37.96 -2.29
CA ASN A 56 -31.95 39.03 -3.20
C ASN A 56 -32.52 38.58 -4.56
N ASN A 57 -32.55 37.28 -4.89
CA ASN A 57 -33.23 36.81 -6.11
C ASN A 57 -33.90 35.44 -5.90
N THR A 58 -35.08 35.48 -5.28
CA THR A 58 -35.85 34.31 -4.88
C THR A 58 -36.33 33.45 -6.05
N GLY A 59 -36.52 34.00 -7.26
CA GLY A 59 -37.13 33.27 -8.38
C GLY A 59 -36.26 32.15 -8.99
N THR A 60 -34.99 32.44 -9.30
CA THR A 60 -34.08 31.48 -9.96
C THR A 60 -33.59 30.41 -9.00
N LEU A 61 -33.24 30.81 -7.77
CA LEU A 61 -32.90 29.88 -6.69
C LEU A 61 -34.07 28.95 -6.37
N THR A 62 -35.29 29.49 -6.21
CA THR A 62 -36.48 28.65 -5.95
C THR A 62 -36.78 27.72 -7.11
N SER A 63 -36.53 28.15 -8.35
CA SER A 63 -36.71 27.30 -9.54
C SER A 63 -35.69 26.17 -9.59
N LEU A 64 -34.42 26.44 -9.25
CA LEU A 64 -33.36 25.45 -9.16
C LEU A 64 -33.60 24.47 -7.99
N VAL A 65 -33.93 24.98 -6.80
CA VAL A 65 -34.26 24.16 -5.62
C VAL A 65 -35.47 23.28 -5.93
N ARG A 66 -36.52 23.82 -6.55
CA ARG A 66 -37.70 23.03 -6.97
C ARG A 66 -37.31 21.95 -7.98
N TYR A 67 -36.42 22.27 -8.91
CA TYR A 67 -35.91 21.30 -9.88
C TYR A 67 -35.14 20.16 -9.18
N LEU A 68 -34.25 20.49 -8.24
CA LEU A 68 -33.46 19.53 -7.48
C LEU A 68 -34.31 18.67 -6.53
N THR A 69 -35.29 19.26 -5.83
CA THR A 69 -36.22 18.50 -4.98
C THR A 69 -37.08 17.53 -5.80
N ASN A 70 -37.45 17.91 -7.03
CA ASN A 70 -38.18 17.03 -7.95
C ASN A 70 -37.32 15.85 -8.44
N GLN A 71 -35.99 15.93 -8.30
CA GLN A 71 -35.04 14.85 -8.57
C GLN A 71 -34.71 14.01 -7.32
N SER A 72 -35.50 14.13 -6.25
CA SER A 72 -35.27 13.43 -4.97
C SER A 72 -33.96 13.79 -4.25
N ALA A 73 -33.36 14.94 -4.58
CA ALA A 73 -32.25 15.49 -3.83
C ALA A 73 -32.76 16.10 -2.52
N THR A 74 -32.12 15.77 -1.39
CA THR A 74 -32.35 16.46 -0.12
C THR A 74 -31.62 17.79 -0.17
N VAL A 75 -32.38 18.88 -0.25
CA VAL A 75 -31.85 20.23 -0.37
C VAL A 75 -32.00 20.97 0.96
N ASP A 76 -30.88 21.22 1.63
CA ASP A 76 -30.85 22.10 2.80
C ASP A 76 -30.66 23.54 2.33
N LEU A 77 -31.71 24.36 2.44
CA LEU A 77 -31.65 25.79 2.10
C LEU A 77 -31.04 26.57 3.27
N ILE A 78 -29.89 27.19 3.04
CA ILE A 78 -29.22 28.02 4.04
C ILE A 78 -29.70 29.47 3.91
N SER A 79 -30.23 30.05 4.99
CA SER A 79 -30.70 31.44 5.06
C SER A 79 -29.69 32.42 5.68
N THR A 80 -28.55 31.95 6.19
CA THR A 80 -27.49 32.75 6.84
C THR A 80 -26.43 33.22 5.86
N ASP A 81 -25.78 34.36 6.14
CA ASP A 81 -24.94 35.12 5.18
C ASP A 81 -23.79 34.36 4.49
N THR A 82 -23.28 33.25 5.04
CA THR A 82 -22.24 32.45 4.38
C THR A 82 -22.38 30.95 4.60
N ILE A 83 -22.11 30.16 3.56
CA ILE A 83 -22.03 28.68 3.61
C ILE A 83 -21.02 28.21 4.66
N LEU A 84 -19.90 28.91 4.79
CA LEU A 84 -18.84 28.57 5.73
C LEU A 84 -19.33 28.62 7.18
N THR A 85 -20.05 29.67 7.57
CA THR A 85 -20.59 29.79 8.93
C THR A 85 -21.64 28.72 9.23
N TYR A 86 -22.46 28.37 8.24
CA TYR A 86 -23.42 27.27 8.38
C TYR A 86 -22.70 25.94 8.61
N ILE A 87 -21.75 25.57 7.76
CA ILE A 87 -20.98 24.32 7.90
C ILE A 87 -20.21 24.29 9.23
N GLN A 88 -19.63 25.42 9.67
CA GLN A 88 -18.97 25.54 10.97
C GLN A 88 -19.94 25.31 12.14
N SER A 89 -21.19 25.80 12.05
CA SER A 89 -22.20 25.52 13.08
C SER A 89 -22.57 24.03 13.15
N GLN A 90 -22.49 23.31 12.03
CA GLN A 90 -22.76 21.88 11.94
C GLN A 90 -21.56 21.01 12.38
N TYR A 91 -20.39 21.60 12.64
CA TYR A 91 -19.22 20.87 13.13
C TYR A 91 -19.47 20.15 14.48
N ARG A 92 -20.44 20.63 15.28
CA ARG A 92 -20.82 19.99 16.54
C ARG A 92 -21.68 18.74 16.37
N GLN A 93 -22.09 18.38 15.15
CA GLN A 93 -22.79 17.12 14.87
C GLN A 93 -21.82 15.94 14.89
N THR A 94 -22.36 14.71 14.83
CA THR A 94 -21.55 13.49 14.72
C THR A 94 -20.71 13.50 13.45
N GLU A 95 -19.44 13.11 13.56
CA GLU A 95 -18.46 13.02 12.46
C GLU A 95 -19.00 12.28 11.22
N THR A 96 -19.79 11.23 11.43
CA THR A 96 -20.43 10.45 10.35
C THR A 96 -21.38 11.30 9.51
N ILE A 97 -22.19 12.15 10.13
CA ILE A 97 -23.12 13.05 9.42
C ILE A 97 -22.31 14.09 8.64
N PHE A 98 -21.24 14.62 9.24
CA PHE A 98 -20.41 15.61 8.57
C PHE A 98 -19.72 15.04 7.32
N ILE A 99 -19.14 13.85 7.47
CA ILE A 99 -18.47 13.15 6.37
C ILE A 99 -19.44 12.72 5.29
N HIS A 100 -20.68 12.32 5.59
CA HIS A 100 -21.59 11.80 4.55
C HIS A 100 -22.47 12.89 3.93
N LYS A 101 -22.81 13.95 4.67
CA LYS A 101 -23.80 14.95 4.24
C LYS A 101 -23.17 16.23 3.68
N TYR A 102 -22.05 16.68 4.23
CA TYR A 102 -21.44 17.98 3.90
C TYR A 102 -20.20 17.86 2.99
N GLN A 103 -20.14 16.83 2.12
CA GLN A 103 -19.03 16.68 1.18
C GLN A 103 -19.08 17.67 0.02
N ILE A 104 -20.28 17.98 -0.47
CA ILE A 104 -20.52 18.82 -1.62
C ILE A 104 -21.60 19.83 -1.26
N ALA A 105 -21.36 21.10 -1.57
CA ALA A 105 -22.35 22.15 -1.43
C ALA A 105 -22.30 23.09 -2.63
N GLN A 106 -23.38 23.81 -2.88
CA GLN A 106 -23.50 24.70 -4.03
C GLN A 106 -24.05 26.04 -3.58
N GLY A 107 -23.46 27.11 -4.10
CA GLY A 107 -23.88 28.48 -3.85
C GLY A 107 -24.32 29.14 -5.14
N LEU A 108 -25.50 29.76 -5.13
CA LEU A 108 -25.96 30.61 -6.22
C LEU A 108 -25.97 32.07 -5.75
N TYR A 109 -25.16 32.89 -6.39
CA TYR A 109 -25.08 34.31 -6.06
C TYR A 109 -25.48 35.12 -7.28
N ASN A 110 -26.35 36.11 -7.05
CA ASN A 110 -26.57 37.14 -8.05
C ASN A 110 -25.74 38.36 -7.65
N ASN A 111 -24.75 38.70 -8.46
CA ASN A 111 -24.04 39.94 -8.24
C ASN A 111 -24.88 41.10 -8.79
N VAL A 112 -25.48 41.86 -7.86
CA VAL A 112 -26.34 43.01 -8.14
C VAL A 112 -25.64 44.06 -9.02
N THR A 113 -24.31 44.13 -8.98
CA THR A 113 -23.52 45.11 -9.74
C THR A 113 -23.24 44.69 -11.18
N THR A 114 -23.12 43.40 -11.47
CA THR A 114 -22.71 42.89 -12.80
C THR A 114 -23.83 42.17 -13.55
N THR A 115 -25.03 42.06 -12.97
CA THR A 115 -26.18 41.29 -13.53
C THR A 115 -25.82 39.83 -13.90
N SER A 116 -24.72 39.32 -13.36
CA SER A 116 -24.20 37.98 -13.64
C SER A 116 -24.59 37.05 -12.51
N LEU A 117 -25.17 35.91 -12.87
CA LEU A 117 -25.41 34.80 -11.97
C LEU A 117 -24.10 34.00 -11.82
N THR A 118 -23.56 33.93 -10.60
CA THR A 118 -22.40 33.09 -10.29
C THR A 118 -22.86 31.83 -9.57
N PHE A 119 -22.34 30.69 -10.04
CA PHE A 119 -22.61 29.37 -9.49
C PHE A 119 -21.31 28.83 -8.92
N ASP A 120 -21.24 28.72 -7.59
CA ASP A 120 -20.05 28.26 -6.87
C ASP A 120 -20.25 26.84 -6.37
N ALA A 121 -19.29 25.97 -6.63
CA ALA A 121 -19.27 24.59 -6.17
C ALA A 121 -18.26 24.45 -5.02
N PHE A 122 -18.76 24.11 -3.83
CA PHE A 122 -17.96 23.86 -2.64
C PHE A 122 -17.74 22.35 -2.50
N TYR A 123 -16.57 21.99 -1.98
CA TYR A 123 -16.19 20.60 -1.77
C TYR A 123 -15.38 20.45 -0.49
N SER A 124 -15.46 19.26 0.10
CA SER A 124 -14.61 18.86 1.22
C SER A 124 -13.27 18.32 0.74
N THR A 125 -12.18 18.72 1.41
CA THR A 125 -10.82 18.21 1.15
C THR A 125 -10.58 16.82 1.75
N VAL A 126 -11.55 16.26 2.49
CA VAL A 126 -11.42 14.96 3.16
C VAL A 126 -11.27 13.81 2.15
N ASN A 127 -12.00 13.85 1.02
CA ASN A 127 -11.82 12.86 -0.05
C ASN A 127 -11.16 13.47 -1.29
N TYR A 128 -10.20 12.72 -1.86
CA TYR A 128 -9.37 13.14 -2.99
C TYR A 128 -10.16 13.50 -4.25
N HIS A 129 -11.30 12.85 -4.49
CA HIS A 129 -12.09 13.05 -5.71
C HIS A 129 -13.21 14.09 -5.57
N THR A 130 -13.47 14.61 -4.38
CA THR A 130 -14.63 15.49 -4.11
C THR A 130 -14.60 16.77 -4.94
N ALA A 131 -13.42 17.34 -5.21
CA ALA A 131 -13.29 18.55 -6.02
C ALA A 131 -13.80 18.35 -7.45
N ALA A 132 -13.33 17.30 -8.12
CA ALA A 132 -13.73 16.98 -9.49
C ALA A 132 -15.21 16.55 -9.56
N VAL A 133 -15.67 15.77 -8.58
CA VAL A 133 -17.07 15.32 -8.51
C VAL A 133 -18.02 16.50 -8.25
N SER A 134 -17.70 17.39 -7.32
CA SER A 134 -18.49 18.60 -7.03
C SER A 134 -18.68 19.44 -8.29
N LEU A 135 -17.61 19.62 -9.08
CA LEU A 135 -17.67 20.33 -10.35
C LEU A 135 -18.53 19.59 -11.39
N GLY A 136 -18.36 18.27 -11.54
CA GLY A 136 -19.13 17.46 -12.49
C GLY A 136 -20.64 17.42 -12.20
N VAL A 137 -21.00 17.31 -10.91
CA VAL A 137 -22.39 17.36 -10.44
C VAL A 137 -22.99 18.75 -10.70
N SER A 138 -22.26 19.81 -10.35
CA SER A 138 -22.68 21.20 -10.55
C SER A 138 -22.91 21.53 -12.03
N MET A 139 -21.98 21.16 -12.91
CA MET A 139 -22.12 21.35 -14.36
C MET A 139 -23.28 20.55 -14.94
N THR A 140 -23.46 19.31 -14.49
CA THR A 140 -24.58 18.46 -14.91
C THR A 140 -25.92 19.09 -14.51
N GLN A 141 -26.05 19.60 -13.29
CA GLN A 141 -27.28 20.24 -12.83
C GLN A 141 -27.57 21.55 -13.56
N LEU A 142 -26.56 22.37 -13.81
CA LEU A 142 -26.71 23.57 -14.62
C LEU A 142 -27.19 23.20 -16.03
N TYR A 143 -26.57 22.19 -16.64
CA TYR A 143 -26.93 21.72 -17.97
C TYR A 143 -28.35 21.14 -18.03
N GLN A 144 -28.73 20.36 -17.03
CA GLN A 144 -30.08 19.79 -16.86
C GLN A 144 -31.14 20.88 -16.66
N PHE A 145 -30.83 21.90 -15.86
CA PHE A 145 -31.69 23.05 -15.61
C PHE A 145 -31.92 23.86 -16.90
N TYR A 146 -30.86 24.20 -17.64
CA TYR A 146 -31.00 24.96 -18.89
C TYR A 146 -31.64 24.15 -20.02
N SER A 147 -31.34 22.86 -20.12
CA SER A 147 -31.87 22.00 -21.17
C SER A 147 -33.26 21.43 -20.86
N ASN A 148 -33.79 21.72 -19.67
CA ASN A 148 -35.06 21.23 -19.15
C ASN A 148 -35.25 19.72 -19.37
N SER A 149 -34.18 18.94 -19.21
CA SER A 149 -34.18 17.51 -19.53
C SER A 149 -33.28 16.77 -18.56
N GLN A 150 -33.85 15.75 -17.90
CA GLN A 150 -33.15 14.95 -16.90
C GLN A 150 -32.22 13.89 -17.51
N SER A 151 -32.39 13.56 -18.79
CA SER A 151 -31.56 12.55 -19.48
C SER A 151 -30.20 13.09 -19.91
N LYS A 152 -30.04 14.42 -19.89
CA LYS A 152 -28.81 15.10 -20.30
C LYS A 152 -27.87 15.18 -19.10
N GLN A 153 -26.70 14.58 -19.18
CA GLN A 153 -25.70 14.59 -18.12
C GLN A 153 -24.29 14.71 -18.69
N ILE A 154 -23.39 15.32 -17.92
CA ILE A 154 -21.98 15.44 -18.27
C ILE A 154 -21.22 14.42 -17.42
N ILE A 155 -20.60 13.45 -18.07
CA ILE A 155 -19.81 12.41 -17.40
C ILE A 155 -18.33 12.74 -17.60
N THR A 156 -17.60 12.90 -16.51
CA THR A 156 -16.16 13.09 -16.51
C THR A 156 -15.47 11.88 -15.90
N THR A 157 -14.52 11.29 -16.62
CA THR A 157 -13.71 10.16 -16.13
C THR A 157 -12.29 10.61 -15.88
N ASN A 158 -11.81 10.47 -14.65
CA ASN A 158 -10.38 10.64 -14.37
C ASN A 158 -9.64 9.38 -14.82
N GLN A 159 -9.07 9.41 -16.01
CA GLN A 159 -8.22 8.33 -16.50
C GLN A 159 -6.76 8.77 -16.32
N PRO A 160 -5.98 8.10 -15.44
CA PRO A 160 -4.56 8.38 -15.32
C PRO A 160 -3.87 8.19 -16.67
N ILE A 161 -2.98 9.12 -17.02
CA ILE A 161 -2.14 8.97 -18.21
C ILE A 161 -1.21 7.78 -17.96
N ILE A 162 -1.29 6.78 -18.83
CA ILE A 162 -0.35 5.66 -18.81
C ILE A 162 1.01 6.22 -19.22
N THR A 163 1.87 6.47 -18.24
CA THR A 163 3.27 6.78 -18.51
C THR A 163 3.93 5.46 -18.91
N THR A 164 4.37 5.37 -20.16
CA THR A 164 5.35 4.33 -20.53
C THR A 164 6.56 4.48 -19.59
N ASN A 165 7.12 3.37 -19.11
CA ASN A 165 8.16 3.20 -18.07
C ASN A 165 9.45 4.05 -18.17
N SER A 166 9.48 5.11 -18.98
CA SER A 166 10.64 5.95 -19.28
C SER A 166 10.43 7.43 -18.95
N ALA A 167 9.24 7.87 -18.53
CA ALA A 167 8.93 9.30 -18.50
C ALA A 167 8.91 9.98 -17.12
N SER A 168 8.92 9.28 -15.98
CA SER A 168 8.73 9.99 -14.69
C SER A 168 9.07 9.21 -13.42
N THR A 169 10.12 8.41 -13.42
CA THR A 169 10.89 8.20 -12.19
C THR A 169 11.97 9.27 -12.19
N SER A 170 11.90 10.21 -11.24
CA SER A 170 13.05 11.05 -10.91
C SER A 170 14.27 10.13 -10.79
N LYS A 171 15.49 10.59 -11.14
CA LYS A 171 16.70 9.78 -10.94
C LYS A 171 16.77 9.21 -9.52
N ALA A 172 16.18 9.89 -8.54
CA ALA A 172 15.99 9.41 -7.17
C ALA A 172 15.00 8.23 -7.04
N ALA A 173 13.85 8.25 -7.71
CA ALA A 173 12.92 7.11 -7.73
C ALA A 173 13.49 5.91 -8.51
N ASP A 174 14.26 6.17 -9.57
CA ASP A 174 14.96 5.13 -10.34
C ASP A 174 16.12 4.51 -9.54
N VAL A 175 16.85 5.32 -8.77
CA VAL A 175 17.86 4.88 -7.82
C VAL A 175 17.22 4.14 -6.64
N LEU A 176 16.08 4.60 -6.12
CA LEU A 176 15.31 3.90 -5.09
C LEU A 176 14.79 2.55 -5.58
N LEU A 177 14.32 2.47 -6.83
CA LEU A 177 13.84 1.23 -7.44
C LEU A 177 15.01 0.26 -7.71
N LYS A 178 16.17 0.77 -8.14
CA LYS A 178 17.41 -0.01 -8.25
C LYS A 178 17.99 -0.44 -6.90
N LEU A 179 17.86 0.39 -5.86
CA LEU A 179 18.18 0.03 -4.48
C LEU A 179 17.20 -1.00 -3.92
N PHE A 180 15.93 -0.96 -4.34
CA PHE A 180 14.91 -1.97 -4.04
C PHE A 180 15.28 -3.35 -4.62
N CYS A 181 15.93 -3.38 -5.79
CA CYS A 181 16.46 -4.60 -6.40
C CYS A 181 17.79 -5.06 -5.78
N PHE A 182 18.49 -4.21 -5.02
CA PHE A 182 19.71 -4.59 -4.32
C PHE A 182 19.36 -5.11 -2.92
N ASP A 183 19.16 -6.43 -2.85
CA ASP A 183 18.89 -7.25 -1.66
C ASP A 183 19.98 -7.12 -0.54
N THR A 184 21.02 -6.33 -0.78
CA THR A 184 22.07 -5.99 0.21
C THR A 184 21.62 -4.95 1.25
N ILE A 185 20.56 -4.19 0.98
CA ILE A 185 19.95 -3.29 1.96
C ILE A 185 18.56 -3.87 2.26
N PRO A 186 18.31 -4.42 3.46
CA PRO A 186 16.98 -4.91 3.81
C PRO A 186 16.06 -3.71 4.03
N LEU A 187 15.55 -3.16 2.93
CA LEU A 187 14.48 -2.15 2.95
C LEU A 187 13.14 -2.81 3.27
N SER A 188 12.98 -4.10 2.95
CA SER A 188 11.82 -4.89 3.30
C SER A 188 12.08 -5.74 4.56
N LEU A 189 11.13 -5.70 5.50
CA LEU A 189 11.12 -6.56 6.68
C LEU A 189 11.14 -8.05 6.28
N PHE A 190 10.57 -8.38 5.12
CA PHE A 190 10.57 -9.72 4.55
C PHE A 190 11.98 -10.18 4.12
N GLY A 191 12.74 -9.35 3.40
CA GLY A 191 14.14 -9.63 3.05
C GLY A 191 15.04 -9.80 4.28
N PHE A 192 14.82 -8.97 5.30
CA PHE A 192 15.52 -9.10 6.58
C PHE A 192 15.23 -10.42 7.29
N LEU A 193 13.96 -10.81 7.41
CA LEU A 193 13.57 -12.05 8.07
C LEU A 193 14.08 -13.28 7.31
N THR A 194 14.00 -13.26 5.98
CA THR A 194 14.47 -14.38 5.14
C THR A 194 15.98 -14.56 5.24
N THR A 195 16.77 -13.49 5.29
CA THR A 195 18.23 -13.56 5.49
C THR A 195 18.59 -14.08 6.88
N ILE A 196 17.86 -13.71 7.94
CA ILE A 196 18.06 -14.28 9.29
C ILE A 196 17.79 -15.78 9.28
N VAL A 197 16.67 -16.22 8.69
CA VAL A 197 16.33 -17.64 8.60
C VAL A 197 17.40 -18.41 7.83
N ALA A 198 17.91 -17.84 6.73
CA ALA A 198 19.01 -18.42 5.97
C ALA A 198 20.30 -18.53 6.80
N MET A 199 20.66 -17.51 7.58
CA MET A 199 21.83 -17.56 8.48
C MET A 199 21.69 -18.65 9.55
N ILE A 200 20.53 -18.74 10.22
CA ILE A 200 20.27 -19.79 11.23
C ILE A 200 20.40 -21.17 10.59
N PHE A 201 19.86 -21.34 9.38
CA PHE A 201 19.98 -22.60 8.64
C PHE A 201 21.43 -22.98 8.35
N THR A 202 22.24 -22.06 7.84
CA THR A 202 23.68 -22.33 7.60
C THR A 202 24.44 -22.68 8.89
N SER A 203 24.04 -22.11 10.02
CA SER A 203 24.61 -22.44 11.35
C SER A 203 24.25 -23.86 11.83
N LEU A 204 23.05 -24.35 11.49
CA LEU A 204 22.65 -25.72 11.83
C LEU A 204 23.46 -26.76 11.05
N LEU A 205 23.68 -26.51 9.75
CA LEU A 205 24.46 -27.40 8.89
C LEU A 205 25.92 -27.53 9.38
N ILE A 206 26.56 -26.41 9.73
CA ILE A 206 27.95 -26.45 10.22
C ILE A 206 28.07 -27.16 11.58
N SER A 207 27.04 -27.05 12.44
CA SER A 207 27.05 -27.66 13.78
C SER A 207 27.15 -29.18 13.74
N ILE A 208 26.55 -29.84 12.74
CA ILE A 208 26.60 -31.30 12.60
C ILE A 208 28.05 -31.76 12.36
N VAL A 209 28.75 -31.12 11.43
CA VAL A 209 30.15 -31.44 11.09
C VAL A 209 31.11 -31.16 12.26
N ILE A 210 30.85 -30.08 13.02
CA ILE A 210 31.64 -29.75 14.21
C ILE A 210 31.42 -30.79 15.32
N LYS A 211 30.16 -31.14 15.63
CA LYS A 211 29.83 -32.15 16.65
C LYS A 211 30.44 -33.51 16.32
N GLU A 212 30.43 -33.90 15.04
CA GLU A 212 31.06 -35.15 14.60
C GLU A 212 32.58 -35.17 14.84
N ARG A 213 33.23 -34.00 14.72
CA ARG A 213 34.66 -33.84 15.02
C ARG A 213 34.92 -33.87 16.52
N MET A 214 34.12 -33.15 17.31
CA MET A 214 34.24 -33.11 18.78
C MET A 214 34.01 -34.49 19.41
N ASN A 215 33.05 -35.27 18.88
CA ASN A 215 32.77 -36.63 19.36
C ASN A 215 33.76 -37.67 18.83
N HIS A 216 34.80 -37.26 18.09
CA HIS A 216 35.77 -38.13 17.43
C HIS A 216 35.15 -39.16 16.46
N SER A 217 33.86 -39.02 16.10
CA SER A 217 33.16 -39.95 15.21
C SER A 217 33.76 -39.94 13.81
N LYS A 218 34.23 -38.78 13.34
CA LYS A 218 34.98 -38.67 12.08
C LYS A 218 36.27 -39.49 12.09
N GLN A 219 36.99 -39.52 13.21
CA GLN A 219 38.22 -40.31 13.32
C GLN A 219 37.90 -41.80 13.33
N LEU A 220 36.85 -42.22 14.02
CA LEU A 220 36.38 -43.60 14.04
C LEU A 220 36.01 -44.09 12.62
N GLN A 221 35.26 -43.29 11.86
CA GLN A 221 34.89 -43.64 10.48
C GLN A 221 36.12 -43.77 9.56
N LEU A 222 37.14 -42.91 9.74
CA LEU A 222 38.39 -43.01 9.01
C LEU A 222 39.22 -44.25 9.43
N MET A 223 39.15 -44.66 10.70
CA MET A 223 39.78 -45.91 11.17
C MET A 223 39.10 -47.16 10.58
N CYS A 224 37.80 -47.10 10.29
CA CYS A 224 37.07 -48.14 9.57
C CYS A 224 37.42 -48.24 8.06
N LYS A 225 38.49 -47.56 7.61
CA LYS A 225 38.96 -47.51 6.21
C LYS A 225 37.94 -46.90 5.23
N LEU A 226 37.04 -46.03 5.71
CA LEU A 226 36.18 -45.27 4.81
C LEU A 226 37.02 -44.26 4.01
N PRO A 227 36.92 -44.23 2.67
CA PRO A 227 37.65 -43.26 1.87
C PRO A 227 37.10 -41.85 2.12
N LYS A 228 38.01 -40.88 2.29
CA LYS A 228 37.69 -39.47 2.61
C LYS A 228 36.71 -38.82 1.63
N PHE A 229 36.77 -39.21 0.35
CA PHE A 229 35.87 -38.69 -0.68
C PHE A 229 34.42 -39.08 -0.43
N ILE A 230 34.16 -40.35 -0.09
CA ILE A 230 32.80 -40.85 0.16
C ILE A 230 32.21 -40.16 1.40
N TYR A 231 33.02 -39.92 2.43
CA TYR A 231 32.60 -39.17 3.62
C TYR A 231 32.08 -37.76 3.26
N TRP A 232 32.88 -36.97 2.55
CA TRP A 232 32.49 -35.60 2.20
C TRP A 232 31.32 -35.57 1.22
N PHE A 233 31.30 -36.48 0.24
CA PHE A 233 30.21 -36.58 -0.70
C PHE A 233 28.88 -36.93 0.00
N SER A 234 28.91 -37.86 0.96
CA SER A 234 27.73 -38.23 1.75
C SER A 234 27.18 -37.06 2.56
N ASN A 235 28.06 -36.26 3.18
CA ASN A 235 27.65 -35.08 3.93
C ASN A 235 27.04 -34.00 3.02
N VAL A 236 27.66 -33.72 1.87
CA VAL A 236 27.13 -32.75 0.89
C VAL A 236 25.77 -33.21 0.35
N MET A 237 25.60 -34.50 0.05
CA MET A 237 24.33 -35.05 -0.42
C MET A 237 23.24 -34.96 0.65
N PHE A 238 23.57 -35.25 1.91
CA PHE A 238 22.65 -35.10 3.03
C PHE A 238 22.20 -33.64 3.20
N ASP A 239 23.14 -32.70 3.19
CA ASP A 239 22.84 -31.27 3.32
C ASP A 239 22.01 -30.75 2.13
N PHE A 240 22.27 -31.25 0.92
CA PHE A 240 21.51 -30.90 -0.29
C PHE A 240 20.05 -31.37 -0.19
N ILE A 241 19.79 -32.59 0.28
CA ILE A 241 18.43 -33.11 0.48
C ILE A 241 17.70 -32.28 1.56
N LEU A 242 18.38 -31.98 2.67
CA LEU A 242 17.81 -31.18 3.75
C LEU A 242 17.46 -29.76 3.28
N CYS A 243 18.35 -29.16 2.48
CA CYS A 243 18.11 -27.88 1.83
C CYS A 243 16.90 -27.93 0.88
N LEU A 244 16.79 -28.96 0.03
CA LEU A 244 15.63 -29.13 -0.85
C LEU A 244 14.31 -29.15 -0.08
N ILE A 245 14.27 -29.90 1.04
CA ILE A 245 13.09 -29.98 1.91
C ILE A 245 12.76 -28.59 2.46
N ILE A 246 13.73 -27.86 2.98
CA ILE A 246 13.50 -26.53 3.60
C ILE A 246 13.09 -25.48 2.56
N CYS A 247 13.76 -25.43 1.41
CA CYS A 247 13.38 -24.53 0.31
C CYS A 247 11.95 -24.81 -0.15
N SER A 248 11.53 -26.09 -0.20
CA SER A 248 10.16 -26.46 -0.56
C SER A 248 9.16 -25.99 0.50
N ILE A 249 9.44 -26.20 1.79
CA ILE A 249 8.58 -25.76 2.90
C ILE A 249 8.44 -24.23 2.90
N LEU A 250 9.54 -23.49 2.76
CA LEU A 250 9.51 -22.03 2.75
C LEU A 250 8.68 -21.49 1.58
N THR A 251 8.82 -22.09 0.40
CA THR A 251 8.05 -21.72 -0.80
C THR A 251 6.55 -22.00 -0.60
N ILE A 252 6.21 -23.12 0.04
CA ILE A 252 4.81 -23.46 0.38
C ILE A 252 4.24 -22.44 1.37
N ILE A 253 4.99 -22.08 2.42
CA ILE A 253 4.55 -21.09 3.41
C ILE A 253 4.25 -19.75 2.74
N ILE A 254 5.13 -19.28 1.86
CA ILE A 254 4.93 -18.01 1.14
C ILE A 254 3.71 -18.09 0.23
N LYS A 255 3.50 -19.21 -0.46
CA LYS A 255 2.32 -19.41 -1.32
C LYS A 255 1.01 -19.40 -0.52
N ILE A 256 1.01 -20.00 0.68
CA ILE A 256 -0.16 -19.98 1.58
C ILE A 256 -0.37 -18.55 2.11
N ALA A 257 0.69 -17.88 2.55
CA ALA A 257 0.63 -16.52 3.06
C ALA A 257 0.13 -15.52 1.99
N ALA A 258 0.50 -15.71 0.72
CA ALA A 258 0.02 -14.90 -0.40
C ALA A 258 -1.49 -15.05 -0.66
N SER A 259 -2.09 -16.18 -0.26
CA SER A 259 -3.52 -16.46 -0.40
C SER A 259 -4.35 -16.05 0.84
N SER A 260 -3.73 -15.43 1.85
CA SER A 260 -4.43 -14.97 3.05
C SER A 260 -5.27 -13.71 2.78
N THR A 261 -6.17 -13.35 3.70
CA THR A 261 -7.14 -12.25 3.55
C THR A 261 -6.50 -10.85 3.55
N ASP A 262 -5.38 -10.66 4.25
CA ASP A 262 -4.63 -9.40 4.32
C ASP A 262 -3.12 -9.61 4.07
N PRO A 263 -2.72 -10.05 2.86
CA PRO A 263 -1.34 -10.35 2.57
C PRO A 263 -0.56 -9.05 2.33
N LEU A 264 0.67 -8.99 2.84
CA LEU A 264 1.62 -7.93 2.46
C LEU A 264 1.81 -7.95 0.94
N ALA A 265 1.81 -6.77 0.30
CA ALA A 265 1.92 -6.66 -1.16
C ALA A 265 3.14 -7.40 -1.74
N GLU A 266 4.24 -7.43 -0.99
CA GLU A 266 5.46 -8.17 -1.34
C GLU A 266 5.24 -9.69 -1.37
N VAL A 267 4.50 -10.23 -0.39
CA VAL A 267 4.19 -11.67 -0.31
C VAL A 267 3.27 -12.08 -1.46
N VAL A 268 2.33 -11.22 -1.86
CA VAL A 268 1.49 -11.43 -3.04
C VAL A 268 2.32 -11.46 -4.33
N ALA A 269 3.30 -10.55 -4.46
CA ALA A 269 4.19 -10.53 -5.61
C ALA A 269 4.95 -11.86 -5.74
N PHE A 270 5.67 -12.29 -4.69
CA PHE A 270 6.42 -13.55 -4.71
C PHE A 270 5.53 -14.81 -4.80
N GLY A 271 4.31 -14.76 -4.25
CA GLY A 271 3.33 -15.84 -4.32
C GLY A 271 2.60 -15.96 -5.65
N SER A 272 2.72 -14.96 -6.54
CA SER A 272 2.13 -15.00 -7.88
C SER A 272 2.93 -15.90 -8.83
N MET A 273 2.24 -16.68 -9.66
CA MET A 273 2.87 -17.42 -10.75
C MET A 273 3.23 -16.44 -11.88
N PRO A 274 4.45 -16.45 -12.46
CA PRO A 274 5.53 -17.45 -12.37
C PRO A 274 6.62 -17.16 -11.31
N GLN A 275 6.48 -16.10 -10.52
CA GLN A 275 7.52 -15.59 -9.63
C GLN A 275 7.86 -16.54 -8.48
N THR A 276 6.90 -17.36 -8.03
CA THR A 276 7.14 -18.38 -6.99
C THR A 276 8.17 -19.43 -7.38
N LEU A 277 8.18 -19.85 -8.65
CA LEU A 277 9.18 -20.81 -9.15
C LEU A 277 10.57 -20.19 -9.18
N LEU A 278 10.65 -18.92 -9.61
CA LEU A 278 11.90 -18.16 -9.63
C LEU A 278 12.44 -18.00 -8.21
N PHE A 279 11.59 -17.67 -7.26
CA PHE A 279 11.94 -17.57 -5.84
C PHE A 279 12.50 -18.89 -5.28
N PHE A 280 11.84 -20.03 -5.55
CA PHE A 280 12.35 -21.35 -5.17
C PHE A 280 13.74 -21.63 -5.77
N LEU A 281 13.92 -21.34 -7.07
CA LEU A 281 15.19 -21.55 -7.77
C LEU A 281 16.31 -20.70 -7.18
N VAL A 282 16.04 -19.43 -6.87
CA VAL A 282 17.01 -18.51 -6.27
C VAL A 282 17.45 -19.00 -4.89
N LEU A 283 16.53 -19.46 -4.05
CA LEU A 283 16.85 -20.03 -2.74
C LEU A 283 17.72 -21.28 -2.83
N LEU A 284 17.40 -22.15 -3.79
CA LEU A 284 18.17 -23.37 -4.03
C LEU A 284 19.58 -23.04 -4.50
N LEU A 285 19.72 -22.10 -5.44
CA LEU A 285 21.02 -21.69 -5.98
C LEU A 285 21.88 -20.99 -4.91
N TYR A 286 21.26 -20.14 -4.08
CA TYR A 286 21.91 -19.53 -2.92
C TYR A 286 22.44 -20.58 -1.94
N SER A 287 21.63 -21.61 -1.65
CA SER A 287 22.02 -22.67 -0.73
C SER A 287 23.15 -23.53 -1.29
N CYS A 288 23.12 -23.87 -2.58
CA CYS A 288 24.21 -24.53 -3.28
C CYS A 288 25.51 -23.71 -3.24
N ALA A 289 25.42 -22.40 -3.44
CA ALA A 289 26.57 -21.50 -3.35
C ALA A 289 27.14 -21.39 -1.91
N SER A 290 26.31 -21.63 -0.90
CA SER A 290 26.69 -21.53 0.51
C SER A 290 27.45 -22.76 1.02
N PHE A 291 27.27 -23.96 0.43
CA PHE A 291 27.93 -25.18 0.92
C PHE A 291 29.47 -25.09 0.95
N PRO A 292 30.17 -24.71 -0.14
CA PRO A 292 31.63 -24.63 -0.12
C PRO A 292 32.14 -23.71 0.98
N TYR A 293 31.44 -22.60 1.22
CA TYR A 293 31.76 -21.65 2.27
C TYR A 293 31.64 -22.29 3.67
N ILE A 294 30.54 -23.00 3.94
CA ILE A 294 30.31 -23.68 5.22
C ILE A 294 31.41 -24.73 5.49
N TYR A 295 31.74 -25.54 4.48
CA TYR A 295 32.75 -26.60 4.63
C TYR A 295 34.14 -26.03 4.90
N VAL A 296 34.54 -24.95 4.22
CA VAL A 296 35.81 -24.27 4.49
C VAL A 296 35.84 -23.72 5.92
N TRP A 297 34.79 -23.03 6.36
CA TRP A 297 34.72 -22.48 7.72
C TRP A 297 34.69 -23.55 8.81
N SER A 298 34.13 -24.72 8.52
CA SER A 298 34.11 -25.85 9.46
C SER A 298 35.52 -26.30 9.87
N PHE A 299 36.56 -26.05 9.07
CA PHE A 299 37.94 -26.38 9.42
C PHE A 299 38.57 -25.39 10.39
N TYR A 300 38.15 -24.13 10.37
CA TYR A 300 38.70 -23.08 11.23
C TYR A 300 38.08 -23.04 12.63
N ILE A 301 36.87 -23.58 12.77
CA ILE A 301 36.17 -23.67 14.05
C ILE A 301 36.57 -25.00 14.71
N ASN A 302 37.23 -24.90 15.86
CA ASN A 302 37.56 -26.01 16.76
C ASN A 302 36.50 -26.16 17.85
#